data_AF-A0A4R6VUR5-F1
#
_entry.id   AF-A0A4R6VUR5-F1
#
_cell.length_a   1.000
_cell.length_b   1.000
_cell.length_c   1.000
_cell.angle_alpha   90.00
_cell.angle_beta   90.00
_cell.angle_gamma   90.00
#
_symmetry.space_group_name_H-M   'P 1'
#
loop_
_entity.id
_entity.type
_entity.pdbx_description
1 polymer ?
#
loop_
_entity_poly.entity_id
_entity_poly.type
_entity_poly.pdbx_seq_one_letter_code
_entity_poly.pdbx_strand_id
1 'polypeptide(L)'
;MDYELELPTDKREQLEMLEGILIERATGSYPDNKVYQALRRPFLGDQAFKERLPQFVRTHRTLDAFWGWIKLQADTYAERRTLISNGFNKIVEYIENGHTEPSDSPINLALSALSIQEVKSLWDKAIQRRESDPEGAITIARTLVESVCKQILEQYEVSYSDKDELPKLYRKTAHQLNLSPEQHTEEIFKSILSGAFTMVNGLGTLRNKLSDSHGRAGFKASVKPSKRHATLAVNLAGTIRSFLVETYLNNKDQ
;
A
#
# COMPACT_ATOMS: atom_id res chain seq x y z
N MET A 1 10.71 -1.72 39.97
CA MET A 1 10.49 -0.58 39.08
C MET A 1 10.69 -1.13 37.68
N ASP A 2 9.61 -1.64 37.09
CA ASP A 2 9.65 -2.16 35.73
C ASP A 2 9.91 -0.98 34.80
N TYR A 3 11.14 -0.87 34.32
CA TYR A 3 11.47 0.04 33.23
C TYR A 3 10.66 -0.47 32.03
N GLU A 4 9.66 0.30 31.64
CA GLU A 4 8.94 0.08 30.40
C GLU A 4 9.98 0.22 29.28
N LEU A 5 10.23 -0.86 28.56
CA LEU A 5 11.16 -0.88 27.45
C LEU A 5 10.58 0.01 26.34
N GLU A 6 11.07 1.25 26.25
CA GLU A 6 10.74 2.16 25.16
C GLU A 6 11.34 1.61 23.86
N LEU A 7 10.51 0.88 23.12
CA LEU A 7 10.84 0.41 21.78
C LEU A 7 10.16 1.31 20.75
N PRO A 8 10.81 1.55 19.59
CA PRO A 8 10.17 2.23 18.47
C PRO A 8 8.86 1.54 18.09
N THR A 9 7.88 2.32 17.63
CA THR A 9 6.59 1.76 17.15
C THR A 9 6.68 1.37 15.68
N ASP A 10 7.51 2.05 14.91
CA ASP A 10 7.74 1.78 13.49
C ASP A 10 8.58 0.51 13.28
N LYS A 11 8.22 -0.28 12.26
CA LYS A 11 8.86 -1.57 11.98
C LYS A 11 10.27 -1.44 11.42
N ARG A 12 10.52 -0.40 10.63
CA ARG A 12 11.85 -0.12 10.08
C ARG A 12 12.78 0.28 11.22
N GLU A 13 12.35 1.17 12.10
CA GLU A 13 13.12 1.59 13.28
C GLU A 13 13.40 0.41 14.24
N GLN A 14 12.42 -0.47 14.47
CA GLN A 14 12.62 -1.71 15.25
C GLN A 14 13.69 -2.62 14.62
N LEU A 15 13.73 -2.73 13.29
CA LEU A 15 14.68 -3.56 12.58
C LEU A 15 16.10 -2.98 12.61
N GLU A 16 16.23 -1.66 12.42
CA GLU A 16 17.50 -0.94 12.53
C GLU A 16 18.09 -1.05 13.94
N MET A 17 17.24 -0.91 14.97
CA MET A 17 17.67 -1.10 16.36
C MET A 17 18.12 -2.54 16.64
N LEU A 18 17.44 -3.52 16.05
CA LEU A 18 17.80 -4.94 16.17
C LEU A 18 19.15 -5.25 15.51
N GLU A 19 19.40 -4.70 14.32
CA GLU A 19 20.69 -4.80 13.64
C GLU A 19 21.80 -4.13 14.45
N GLY A 20 21.56 -2.91 14.94
CA GLY A 20 22.51 -2.13 15.74
C GLY A 20 22.96 -2.87 17.01
N ILE A 21 22.02 -3.45 17.75
CA ILE A 21 22.34 -4.25 18.95
C ILE A 21 23.23 -5.47 18.63
N LEU A 22 23.02 -6.12 17.48
CA LEU A 22 23.85 -7.23 17.05
C LEU A 22 25.25 -6.78 16.65
N ILE A 23 25.36 -5.64 15.97
CA ILE A 23 26.65 -5.01 15.61
C ILE A 23 27.42 -4.62 16.87
N GLU A 24 26.77 -3.96 17.83
CA GLU A 24 27.36 -3.60 19.12
C GLU A 24 27.89 -4.85 19.82
N ARG A 25 27.08 -5.91 19.91
CA ARG A 25 27.53 -7.17 20.52
C ARG A 25 28.71 -7.80 19.78
N ALA A 26 28.69 -7.79 18.45
CA ALA A 26 29.75 -8.40 17.63
C ALA A 26 31.07 -7.61 17.66
N THR A 27 31.05 -6.38 18.15
CA THR A 27 32.19 -5.44 18.17
C THR A 27 32.71 -5.18 19.58
N GLY A 28 32.26 -5.98 20.56
CA GLY A 28 32.81 -6.03 21.92
C GLY A 28 31.96 -5.33 22.98
N SER A 29 30.82 -4.74 22.61
CA SER A 29 29.89 -4.12 23.56
C SER A 29 28.94 -5.15 24.19
N TYR A 30 28.22 -4.72 25.24
CA TYR A 30 27.28 -5.55 26.00
C TYR A 30 25.87 -4.90 26.02
N PRO A 31 25.16 -4.89 24.89
CA PRO A 31 23.80 -4.37 24.84
C PRO A 31 22.83 -5.23 25.67
N ASP A 32 21.67 -4.65 26.02
CA ASP A 32 20.69 -5.33 26.87
C ASP A 32 20.01 -6.49 26.12
N ASN A 33 20.20 -7.69 26.66
CA ASN A 33 19.60 -8.91 26.13
C ASN A 33 18.06 -8.89 26.19
N LYS A 34 17.44 -8.16 27.12
CA LYS A 34 15.98 -8.00 27.17
C LYS A 34 15.47 -7.18 25.98
N VAL A 35 16.17 -6.11 25.60
CA VAL A 35 15.85 -5.30 24.41
C VAL A 35 15.95 -6.17 23.15
N TYR A 36 17.05 -6.91 23.00
CA TYR A 36 17.24 -7.85 21.89
C TYR A 36 16.08 -8.87 21.77
N GLN A 37 15.68 -9.46 22.90
CA GLN A 37 14.59 -10.43 22.92
C GLN A 37 13.24 -9.80 22.59
N ALA A 38 12.99 -8.57 23.08
CA ALA A 38 11.75 -7.86 22.81
C ALA A 38 11.64 -7.46 21.34
N LEU A 39 12.71 -6.93 20.74
CA LEU A 39 12.76 -6.57 19.31
C LEU A 39 12.58 -7.79 18.39
N ARG A 40 13.05 -8.98 18.79
CA ARG A 40 12.90 -10.20 17.99
C ARG A 40 11.48 -10.74 17.91
N ARG A 41 10.70 -10.60 18.97
CA ARG A 41 9.38 -11.26 19.09
C ARG A 41 8.42 -10.86 17.96
N PRO A 42 8.23 -9.58 17.62
CA PRO A 42 7.30 -9.18 16.57
C PRO A 42 7.65 -9.76 15.19
N PHE A 43 8.94 -9.80 14.82
CA PHE A 43 9.38 -10.34 13.52
C PHE A 43 9.31 -11.87 13.44
N LEU A 44 9.35 -12.57 14.57
CA LEU A 44 9.18 -14.03 14.61
C LEU A 44 7.71 -14.46 14.65
N GLY A 45 6.81 -13.58 15.10
CA GLY A 45 5.37 -13.86 15.20
C GLY A 45 4.62 -13.76 13.88
N ASP A 46 5.21 -13.11 12.88
CA ASP A 46 4.66 -12.95 11.53
C ASP A 46 5.46 -13.84 10.55
N GLN A 47 4.75 -14.66 9.78
CA GLN A 47 5.35 -15.63 8.87
C GLN A 47 6.18 -14.94 7.77
N ALA A 48 5.69 -13.83 7.21
CA ALA A 48 6.35 -13.15 6.11
C ALA A 48 7.68 -12.51 6.55
N PHE A 49 7.72 -11.95 7.75
CA PHE A 49 8.96 -11.45 8.35
C PHE A 49 9.90 -12.59 8.75
N LYS A 50 9.38 -13.66 9.35
CA LYS A 50 10.18 -14.80 9.82
C LYS A 50 10.93 -15.50 8.67
N GLU A 51 10.35 -15.61 7.48
CA GLU A 51 11.01 -16.22 6.31
C GLU A 51 12.13 -15.35 5.71
N ARG A 52 12.15 -14.06 6.05
CA ARG A 52 13.11 -13.07 5.55
C ARG A 52 14.14 -12.67 6.60
N LEU A 53 13.89 -12.98 7.86
CA LEU A 53 14.78 -12.69 8.96
C LEU A 53 16.09 -13.52 8.87
N PRO A 54 17.26 -12.92 9.11
CA PRO A 54 18.53 -13.64 9.12
C PRO A 54 18.49 -14.86 10.05
N GLN A 55 19.10 -15.97 9.61
CA GLN A 55 19.09 -17.22 10.36
C GLN A 55 19.62 -17.05 11.78
N PHE A 56 20.69 -16.27 11.95
CA PHE A 56 21.30 -16.03 13.25
C PHE A 56 20.38 -15.27 14.22
N VAL A 57 19.45 -14.46 13.72
CA VAL A 57 18.41 -13.84 14.56
C VAL A 57 17.33 -14.86 14.88
N ARG A 58 17.00 -15.79 13.98
CA ARG A 58 16.00 -16.85 14.24
C ARG A 58 16.47 -17.86 15.28
N THR A 59 17.73 -18.29 15.21
CA THR A 59 18.26 -19.38 16.03
C THR A 59 18.80 -18.91 17.38
N HIS A 60 19.46 -17.76 17.46
CA HIS A 60 20.12 -17.32 18.69
C HIS A 60 19.18 -16.47 19.55
N ARG A 61 18.66 -17.08 20.63
CA ARG A 61 17.68 -16.43 21.53
C ARG A 61 18.27 -15.36 22.45
N THR A 62 19.59 -15.34 22.59
CA THR A 62 20.33 -14.40 23.44
C THR A 62 21.53 -13.82 22.69
N LEU A 63 22.00 -12.66 23.15
CA LEU A 63 23.20 -12.02 22.63
C LEU A 63 24.47 -12.84 22.87
N ASP A 64 24.52 -13.64 23.93
CA ASP A 64 25.65 -14.54 24.20
C ASP A 64 25.68 -15.74 23.25
N ALA A 65 24.52 -16.29 22.92
CA ALA A 65 24.43 -17.35 21.91
C ALA A 65 24.84 -16.81 20.53
N PHE A 66 24.38 -15.61 20.17
CA PHE A 66 24.77 -14.95 18.94
C PHE A 66 26.29 -14.66 18.91
N TRP A 67 26.84 -14.14 20.01
CA TRP A 67 28.28 -13.87 20.15
C TRP A 67 29.12 -15.14 19.96
N GLY A 68 28.72 -16.25 20.57
CA GLY A 68 29.38 -17.54 20.45
C GLY A 68 29.49 -18.02 18.99
N TRP A 69 28.48 -17.71 18.18
CA TRP A 69 28.45 -18.03 16.76
C TRP A 69 29.25 -17.04 15.90
N ILE A 70 28.99 -15.73 16.01
CA ILE A 70 29.54 -14.71 15.09
C ILE A 70 31.07 -14.63 15.17
N LYS A 71 31.65 -14.86 16.35
CA LYS A 71 33.12 -14.84 16.54
C LYS A 71 33.85 -15.97 15.78
N LEU A 72 33.13 -17.03 15.41
CA LEU A 72 33.65 -18.16 14.63
C LEU A 72 33.44 -17.98 13.13
N GLN A 73 32.59 -17.03 12.71
CA GLN A 73 32.31 -16.76 11.30
C GLN A 73 33.27 -15.75 10.68
N ALA A 74 33.85 -14.87 11.51
CA ALA A 74 34.71 -13.79 11.06
C ALA A 74 35.68 -13.34 12.17
N ASP A 75 36.93 -13.08 11.78
CA ASP A 75 38.02 -12.73 12.67
C ASP A 75 38.06 -11.24 13.00
N THR A 76 37.64 -10.38 12.06
CA THR A 76 37.67 -8.93 12.24
C THR A 76 36.30 -8.32 12.55
N TYR A 77 36.30 -7.17 13.23
CA TYR A 77 35.07 -6.41 13.46
C TYR A 77 34.44 -5.86 12.17
N ALA A 78 35.23 -5.62 11.13
CA ALA A 78 34.73 -5.17 9.84
C ALA A 78 33.90 -6.28 9.17
N GLU A 79 34.47 -7.48 9.08
CA GLU A 79 33.78 -8.65 8.49
C GLU A 79 32.50 -9.02 9.25
N ARG A 80 32.51 -8.95 10.59
CA ARG A 80 31.31 -9.22 11.39
C ARG A 80 30.19 -8.23 11.10
N ARG A 81 30.51 -6.93 10.97
CA ARG A 81 29.52 -5.91 10.58
C ARG A 81 28.95 -6.20 9.21
N THR A 82 29.80 -6.47 8.23
CA THR A 82 29.37 -6.81 6.87
C THR A 82 28.48 -8.05 6.85
N LEU A 83 28.82 -9.09 7.61
CA LEU A 83 28.01 -10.32 7.71
C LEU A 83 26.63 -10.03 8.31
N ILE A 84 26.57 -9.23 9.38
CA ILE A 84 25.31 -8.83 9.99
C ILE A 84 24.48 -8.02 9.00
N SER A 85 24.99 -6.94 8.44
CA SER A 85 24.25 -6.07 7.52
C SER A 85 23.76 -6.84 6.29
N ASN A 86 24.61 -7.67 5.67
CA ASN A 86 24.21 -8.52 4.55
C ASN A 86 23.08 -9.49 4.93
N GLY A 87 23.08 -9.99 6.17
CA GLY A 87 22.01 -10.85 6.68
C GLY A 87 20.66 -10.13 6.79
N PHE A 88 20.66 -8.82 7.03
CA PHE A 88 19.44 -8.01 7.15
C PHE A 88 18.89 -7.54 5.81
N ASN A 89 19.69 -7.43 4.75
CA ASN A 89 19.27 -6.94 3.42
C ASN A 89 17.91 -7.48 2.97
N LYS A 90 17.68 -8.80 3.04
CA LYS A 90 16.42 -9.43 2.59
C LYS A 90 15.16 -8.89 3.29
N ILE A 91 15.24 -8.64 4.60
CA ILE A 91 14.10 -8.11 5.36
C ILE A 91 14.01 -6.59 5.27
N VAL A 92 15.14 -5.90 5.11
CA VAL A 92 15.18 -4.46 4.83
C VAL A 92 14.50 -4.15 3.51
N GLU A 93 14.92 -4.81 2.43
CA GLU A 93 14.33 -4.68 1.09
C GLU A 93 12.83 -4.97 1.12
N TYR A 94 12.38 -5.97 1.89
CA TYR A 94 10.96 -6.28 2.03
C TYR A 94 10.15 -5.15 2.68
N ILE A 95 10.70 -4.52 3.72
CA ILE A 95 10.05 -3.36 4.38
C ILE A 95 10.07 -2.14 3.45
N GLU A 96 11.19 -1.89 2.77
CA GLU A 96 11.34 -0.77 1.81
C GLU A 96 10.40 -0.93 0.60
N ASN A 97 10.18 -2.16 0.14
CA ASN A 97 9.24 -2.51 -0.94
C ASN A 97 7.78 -2.58 -0.46
N GLY A 98 7.51 -2.20 0.79
CA GLY A 98 6.15 -2.08 1.33
C GLY A 98 5.45 -3.42 1.59
N HIS A 99 6.19 -4.46 1.98
CA HIS A 99 5.68 -5.81 2.31
C HIS A 99 5.24 -6.65 1.10
N THR A 100 5.91 -6.49 -0.05
CA THR A 100 5.65 -7.28 -1.26
C THR A 100 6.60 -8.46 -1.37
N GLU A 101 6.10 -9.67 -1.65
CA GLU A 101 6.94 -10.87 -1.74
C GLU A 101 7.69 -10.96 -3.09
N PRO A 102 8.94 -11.45 -3.14
CA PRO A 102 9.65 -11.70 -4.41
C PRO A 102 9.07 -12.85 -5.25
N SER A 103 8.01 -13.51 -4.78
CA SER A 103 7.26 -14.54 -5.52
C SER A 103 6.26 -13.96 -6.52
N ASP A 104 6.06 -12.64 -6.54
CA ASP A 104 5.25 -11.98 -7.57
C ASP A 104 6.10 -11.65 -8.80
N SER A 105 6.40 -12.75 -9.51
CA SER A 105 6.62 -12.86 -10.97
C SER A 105 5.67 -11.94 -11.75
N PRO A 106 5.95 -11.64 -13.04
CA PRO A 106 5.84 -10.38 -13.84
C PRO A 106 4.91 -9.22 -13.43
N ILE A 107 4.06 -9.36 -12.42
CA ILE A 107 3.30 -8.33 -11.72
C ILE A 107 4.22 -7.17 -11.35
N ASN A 108 5.39 -7.36 -10.73
CA ASN A 108 6.29 -6.23 -10.42
C ASN A 108 6.89 -5.54 -11.66
N LEU A 109 7.15 -6.28 -12.75
CA LEU A 109 7.58 -5.70 -14.02
C LEU A 109 6.43 -4.96 -14.73
N ALA A 110 5.19 -5.43 -14.58
CA ALA A 110 3.97 -4.77 -15.04
C ALA A 110 3.55 -3.59 -14.13
N LEU A 111 3.87 -3.64 -12.83
CA LEU A 111 3.68 -2.57 -11.83
C LEU A 111 4.72 -1.46 -12.02
N SER A 112 5.90 -1.75 -12.57
CA SER A 112 6.85 -0.72 -13.03
C SER A 112 6.49 -0.14 -14.41
N ALA A 113 5.68 -0.85 -15.21
CA ALA A 113 5.16 -0.35 -16.48
C ALA A 113 3.91 0.55 -16.32
N LEU A 114 3.33 0.60 -15.12
CA LEU A 114 2.17 1.43 -14.77
C LEU A 114 2.50 2.23 -13.53
N SER A 115 2.67 3.56 -13.65
CA SER A 115 2.02 4.67 -12.90
C SER A 115 1.36 4.45 -11.51
N ILE A 116 1.59 3.36 -10.80
CA ILE A 116 0.96 3.02 -9.53
C ILE A 116 1.52 3.87 -8.40
N GLN A 117 2.75 4.36 -8.56
CA GLN A 117 3.28 5.44 -7.72
C GLN A 117 2.47 6.74 -7.87
N GLU A 118 2.05 7.09 -9.09
CA GLU A 118 1.23 8.29 -9.33
C GLU A 118 -0.18 8.12 -8.76
N VAL A 119 -0.78 6.94 -8.95
CA VAL A 119 -2.09 6.56 -8.39
C VAL A 119 -2.03 6.52 -6.85
N LYS A 120 -0.95 6.00 -6.26
CA LYS A 120 -0.72 6.01 -4.81
C LYS A 120 -0.56 7.43 -4.28
N SER A 121 0.23 8.26 -4.97
CA SER A 121 0.39 9.69 -4.63
C SER A 121 -0.93 10.45 -4.67
N LEU A 122 -1.78 10.21 -5.68
CA LEU A 122 -3.12 10.80 -5.77
C LEU A 122 -3.99 10.36 -4.59
N TRP A 123 -3.94 9.09 -4.23
CA TRP A 123 -4.68 8.56 -3.08
C TRP A 123 -4.25 9.21 -1.75
N ASP A 124 -2.95 9.30 -1.50
CA ASP A 124 -2.40 9.90 -0.28
C ASP A 124 -2.80 11.38 -0.17
N LYS A 125 -2.76 12.12 -1.29
CA LYS A 125 -3.24 13.51 -1.37
C LYS A 125 -4.73 13.61 -1.05
N ALA A 126 -5.56 12.68 -1.52
CA ALA A 126 -7.00 12.66 -1.23
C ALA A 126 -7.27 12.46 0.27
N ILE A 127 -6.50 11.56 0.89
CA ILE A 127 -6.56 11.30 2.33
C ILE A 127 -6.21 12.54 3.15
N GLN A 128 -5.11 13.22 2.80
CA GLN A 128 -4.63 14.41 3.51
C GLN A 128 -5.61 15.58 3.44
N ARG A 129 -6.32 15.74 2.31
CA ARG A 129 -7.26 16.84 2.10
C ARG A 129 -8.64 16.61 2.70
N ARG A 130 -9.02 15.39 3.10
CA ARG A 130 -10.40 15.07 3.53
C ARG A 130 -10.91 15.97 4.66
N GLU A 131 -10.00 16.44 5.52
CA GLU A 131 -10.34 17.23 6.70
C GLU A 131 -10.34 18.74 6.43
N SER A 132 -9.32 19.22 5.73
CA SER A 132 -9.06 20.64 5.50
C SER A 132 -9.73 21.17 4.22
N ASP A 133 -9.91 20.31 3.21
CA ASP A 133 -10.46 20.62 1.90
C ASP A 133 -11.33 19.46 1.36
N PRO A 134 -12.56 19.29 1.89
CA PRO A 134 -13.46 18.21 1.48
C PRO A 134 -13.79 18.20 -0.03
N GLU A 135 -13.90 19.37 -0.66
CA GLU A 135 -14.21 19.48 -2.09
C GLU A 135 -13.01 19.07 -2.95
N GLY A 136 -11.80 19.50 -2.60
CA GLY A 136 -10.58 19.04 -3.25
C GLY A 136 -10.36 17.55 -3.05
N ALA A 137 -10.64 17.00 -1.87
CA ALA A 137 -10.56 15.56 -1.61
C ALA A 137 -11.49 14.75 -2.52
N ILE A 138 -12.73 15.20 -2.74
CA ILE A 138 -13.68 14.58 -3.68
C ILE A 138 -13.18 14.66 -5.12
N THR A 139 -12.61 15.80 -5.50
CA THR A 139 -12.04 15.99 -6.85
C THR A 139 -10.87 15.04 -7.11
N ILE A 140 -9.99 14.87 -6.13
CA ILE A 140 -8.87 13.93 -6.22
C ILE A 140 -9.38 12.49 -6.23
N ALA A 141 -10.38 12.14 -5.41
CA ALA A 141 -11.00 10.81 -5.41
C ALA A 141 -11.58 10.45 -6.79
N ARG A 142 -12.27 11.38 -7.45
CA ARG A 142 -12.74 11.19 -8.83
C ARG A 142 -11.57 10.99 -9.80
N THR A 143 -10.57 11.87 -9.73
CA THR A 143 -9.39 11.84 -10.60
C THR A 143 -8.66 10.51 -10.47
N LEU A 144 -8.56 9.98 -9.25
CA LEU A 144 -7.95 8.68 -8.97
C LEU A 144 -8.61 7.55 -9.76
N VAL A 145 -9.95 7.45 -9.71
CA VAL A 145 -10.68 6.40 -10.43
C VAL A 145 -10.60 6.62 -11.95
N GLU A 146 -10.66 7.87 -12.42
CA GLU A 146 -10.48 8.20 -13.84
C GLU A 146 -9.09 7.76 -14.35
N SER A 147 -8.02 8.10 -13.62
CA SER A 147 -6.65 7.73 -13.98
C SER A 147 -6.47 6.22 -14.03
N VAL A 148 -7.00 5.48 -13.06
CA VAL A 148 -6.93 4.01 -13.04
C VAL A 148 -7.65 3.41 -14.24
N CYS A 149 -8.87 3.90 -14.55
CA CYS A 149 -9.62 3.44 -15.72
C CYS A 149 -8.84 3.69 -17.03
N LYS A 150 -8.32 4.91 -17.22
CA LYS A 150 -7.54 5.27 -18.42
C LYS A 150 -6.31 4.39 -18.59
N GLN A 151 -5.56 4.19 -17.51
CA GLN A 151 -4.38 3.34 -17.51
C GLN A 151 -4.71 1.89 -17.86
N ILE A 152 -5.77 1.32 -17.29
CA ILE A 152 -6.20 -0.03 -17.65
C ILE A 152 -6.61 -0.08 -19.12
N LEU A 153 -7.39 0.89 -19.60
CA LEU A 153 -7.79 0.95 -21.01
C LEU A 153 -6.59 1.07 -21.96
N GLU A 154 -5.55 1.83 -21.60
CA GLU A 154 -4.29 1.91 -22.36
C GLU A 154 -3.60 0.55 -22.46
N GLN A 155 -3.58 -0.23 -21.36
CA GLN A 155 -2.94 -1.55 -21.35
C GLN A 155 -3.69 -2.59 -22.18
N TYR A 156 -5.02 -2.44 -22.31
CA TYR A 156 -5.84 -3.25 -23.20
C TYR A 156 -5.97 -2.64 -24.62
N GLU A 157 -5.22 -1.58 -24.92
CA GLU A 157 -5.25 -0.86 -26.21
C GLU A 157 -6.67 -0.40 -26.63
N VAL A 158 -7.52 -0.09 -25.65
CA VAL A 158 -8.89 0.36 -25.88
C VAL A 158 -8.95 1.87 -25.96
N SER A 159 -9.44 2.36 -27.10
CA SER A 159 -9.61 3.80 -27.32
C SER A 159 -10.62 4.45 -26.36
N TYR A 160 -10.21 5.59 -25.80
CA TYR A 160 -11.07 6.50 -25.09
C TYR A 160 -10.84 7.94 -25.55
N SER A 161 -11.83 8.79 -25.36
CA SER A 161 -11.70 10.23 -25.64
C SER A 161 -11.36 10.97 -24.35
N ASP A 162 -10.59 12.05 -24.42
CA ASP A 162 -10.39 12.96 -23.29
C ASP A 162 -11.69 13.61 -22.79
N LYS A 163 -12.75 13.57 -23.60
CA LYS A 163 -14.09 14.02 -23.23
C LYS A 163 -14.92 12.94 -22.51
N ASP A 164 -14.43 11.70 -22.45
CA ASP A 164 -15.14 10.62 -21.77
C ASP A 164 -15.11 10.88 -20.25
N GLU A 165 -16.29 11.08 -19.66
CA GLU A 165 -16.41 11.22 -18.20
C GLU A 165 -16.23 9.89 -17.47
N LEU A 166 -15.92 9.96 -16.17
CA LEU A 166 -15.75 8.80 -15.29
C LEU A 166 -16.76 7.66 -15.51
N PRO A 167 -18.09 7.89 -15.59
CA PRO A 167 -19.03 6.78 -15.78
C PRO A 167 -18.80 6.00 -17.08
N LYS A 168 -18.41 6.70 -18.15
CA LYS A 168 -18.13 6.10 -19.45
C LYS A 168 -16.81 5.36 -19.45
N LEU A 169 -15.76 5.95 -18.86
CA LEU A 169 -14.46 5.30 -18.68
C LEU A 169 -14.58 4.02 -17.84
N TYR A 170 -15.31 4.08 -16.73
CA TYR A 170 -15.54 2.92 -15.86
C TYR A 170 -16.31 1.82 -16.58
N ARG A 171 -17.36 2.16 -17.35
CA ARG A 171 -18.10 1.14 -18.13
C ARG A 171 -17.20 0.39 -19.10
N LYS A 172 -16.36 1.12 -19.86
CA LYS A 172 -15.40 0.51 -20.79
C LYS A 172 -14.43 -0.41 -20.05
N THR A 173 -13.88 0.09 -18.93
CA THR A 173 -12.92 -0.65 -18.11
C THR A 173 -13.55 -1.93 -17.53
N ALA A 174 -14.74 -1.83 -16.95
CA ALA A 174 -15.46 -2.96 -16.38
C ALA A 174 -15.77 -4.02 -17.44
N HIS A 175 -16.14 -3.62 -18.67
CA HIS A 175 -16.35 -4.57 -19.76
C HIS A 175 -15.08 -5.35 -20.12
N GLN A 176 -13.93 -4.67 -20.21
CA GLN A 176 -12.66 -5.33 -20.51
C GLN A 176 -12.20 -6.27 -19.40
N LEU A 177 -12.44 -5.91 -18.15
CA LEU A 177 -12.07 -6.73 -17.00
C LEU A 177 -13.06 -7.86 -16.68
N ASN A 178 -14.07 -8.09 -17.54
CA ASN A 178 -15.14 -9.05 -17.28
C ASN A 178 -15.93 -8.75 -15.98
N LEU A 179 -16.17 -7.47 -15.69
CA LEU A 179 -16.87 -6.95 -14.52
C LEU A 179 -18.22 -6.31 -14.86
N SER A 180 -18.67 -6.36 -16.11
CA SER A 180 -19.98 -5.82 -16.47
C SER A 180 -21.07 -6.80 -16.05
N PRO A 181 -22.18 -6.35 -15.42
CA PRO A 181 -23.27 -7.24 -14.98
C PRO A 181 -23.82 -8.15 -16.09
N GLU A 182 -23.80 -7.69 -17.35
CA GLU A 182 -24.21 -8.45 -18.53
C GLU A 182 -23.31 -9.66 -18.85
N GLN A 183 -22.09 -9.69 -18.32
CA GLN A 183 -21.11 -10.78 -18.51
C GLN A 183 -21.25 -11.89 -17.46
N HIS A 184 -22.15 -11.74 -16.48
CA HIS A 184 -22.32 -12.68 -15.37
C HIS A 184 -23.74 -13.26 -15.39
N THR A 185 -23.88 -14.53 -15.03
CA THR A 185 -25.21 -15.18 -14.90
C THR A 185 -25.77 -15.09 -13.49
N GLU A 186 -24.89 -15.14 -12.48
CA GLU A 186 -25.31 -15.16 -11.08
C GLU A 186 -25.83 -13.78 -10.62
N GLU A 187 -27.07 -13.76 -10.13
CA GLU A 187 -27.75 -12.53 -9.71
C GLU A 187 -27.01 -11.78 -8.59
N ILE A 188 -26.30 -12.50 -7.72
CA ILE A 188 -25.56 -11.87 -6.62
C ILE A 188 -24.39 -11.03 -7.13
N PHE A 189 -23.62 -11.54 -8.12
CA PHE A 189 -22.53 -10.79 -8.74
C PHE A 189 -23.05 -9.62 -9.55
N LYS A 190 -24.14 -9.80 -10.30
CA LYS A 190 -24.80 -8.69 -11.02
C LYS A 190 -25.19 -7.55 -10.09
N SER A 191 -25.78 -7.87 -8.94
CA SER A 191 -26.21 -6.87 -7.96
C SER A 191 -25.02 -6.08 -7.41
N ILE A 192 -23.92 -6.75 -7.04
CA ILE A 192 -22.72 -6.10 -6.51
C ILE A 192 -22.08 -5.19 -7.56
N LEU A 193 -21.89 -5.69 -8.79
CA LEU A 193 -21.28 -4.94 -9.89
C LEU A 193 -22.14 -3.73 -10.32
N SER A 194 -23.47 -3.89 -10.30
CA SER A 194 -24.40 -2.77 -10.54
C SER A 194 -24.35 -1.72 -9.42
N GLY A 195 -24.16 -2.16 -8.18
CA GLY A 195 -23.91 -1.28 -7.03
C GLY A 195 -22.63 -0.46 -7.21
N ALA A 196 -21.53 -1.11 -7.62
CA ALA A 196 -20.28 -0.43 -7.93
C ALA A 196 -20.44 0.61 -9.05
N PHE A 197 -21.18 0.27 -10.11
CA PHE A 197 -21.49 1.22 -11.18
C PHE A 197 -22.26 2.46 -10.67
N THR A 198 -23.28 2.24 -9.83
CA THR A 198 -24.06 3.32 -9.22
C THR A 198 -23.19 4.24 -8.36
N MET A 199 -22.30 3.64 -7.56
CA MET A 199 -21.34 4.36 -6.72
C MET A 199 -20.37 5.23 -7.53
N VAL A 200 -19.78 4.69 -8.59
CA VAL A 200 -18.86 5.43 -9.48
C VAL A 200 -19.59 6.55 -10.24
N ASN A 201 -20.83 6.30 -10.68
CA ASN A 201 -21.65 7.32 -11.32
C ASN A 201 -21.99 8.47 -10.34
N GLY A 202 -22.33 8.13 -9.09
CA GLY A 202 -22.53 9.11 -8.03
C GLY A 202 -21.29 9.97 -7.80
N LEU A 203 -20.10 9.36 -7.76
CA LEU A 203 -18.82 10.08 -7.61
C LEU A 203 -18.54 11.02 -8.79
N GLY A 204 -18.76 10.56 -10.03
CA GLY A 204 -18.56 11.37 -11.24
C GLY A 204 -19.45 12.61 -11.29
N THR A 205 -20.74 12.43 -10.96
CA THR A 205 -21.75 13.50 -10.98
C THR A 205 -21.62 14.48 -9.82
N LEU A 206 -21.09 14.05 -8.67
CA LEU A 206 -20.91 14.90 -7.48
C LEU A 206 -20.06 16.13 -7.78
N ARG A 207 -18.93 15.97 -8.48
CA ARG A 207 -18.06 17.10 -8.86
C ARG A 207 -18.77 18.10 -9.77
N ASN A 208 -19.53 17.63 -10.77
CA ASN A 208 -20.20 18.50 -11.73
C ASN A 208 -21.18 19.43 -11.00
N LYS A 209 -21.94 18.88 -10.03
CA LYS A 209 -22.86 19.68 -9.20
C LYS A 209 -22.14 20.66 -8.26
N LEU A 210 -20.97 20.30 -7.75
CA LEU A 210 -20.15 21.19 -6.90
C LEU A 210 -19.54 22.34 -7.71
N SER A 211 -18.97 22.03 -8.88
CA SER A 211 -18.40 23.01 -9.80
C SER A 211 -19.43 24.01 -10.31
N ASP A 212 -20.63 23.54 -10.71
CA ASP A 212 -21.71 24.40 -11.19
C ASP A 212 -22.29 25.31 -10.10
N SER A 213 -22.18 24.88 -8.84
CA SER A 213 -22.71 25.63 -7.69
C SER A 213 -21.87 26.86 -7.33
N HIS A 214 -20.61 26.92 -7.75
CA HIS A 214 -19.76 28.11 -7.60
C HIS A 214 -20.06 29.18 -8.67
N GLY A 215 -20.70 28.82 -9.78
CA GLY A 215 -20.99 29.73 -10.91
C GLY A 215 -22.34 30.45 -10.84
N ARG A 216 -23.25 30.08 -9.92
CA ARG A 216 -24.58 30.72 -9.80
C ARG A 216 -24.63 31.66 -8.60
N ALA A 217 -24.20 32.90 -8.82
CA ALA A 217 -24.48 34.03 -7.95
C ALA A 217 -25.99 34.32 -7.96
N GLY A 218 -26.71 33.71 -7.02
CA GLY A 218 -28.14 33.96 -6.80
C GLY A 218 -28.99 32.69 -6.76
N PHE A 219 -29.57 32.41 -5.61
CA PHE A 219 -30.68 31.46 -5.41
C PHE A 219 -30.40 29.96 -5.64
N LYS A 220 -29.73 29.34 -4.67
CA LYS A 220 -30.11 28.10 -3.94
C LYS A 220 -28.89 27.65 -3.15
N ALA A 221 -29.06 27.36 -1.86
CA ALA A 221 -27.97 26.94 -0.98
C ALA A 221 -27.12 25.84 -1.64
N SER A 222 -25.90 26.19 -2.05
CA SER A 222 -24.90 25.20 -2.48
C SER A 222 -24.65 24.28 -1.29
N VAL A 223 -24.92 22.99 -1.44
CA VAL A 223 -24.63 22.00 -0.40
C VAL A 223 -23.11 21.82 -0.41
N LYS A 224 -22.42 22.58 0.44
CA LYS A 224 -20.97 22.45 0.61
C LYS A 224 -20.66 21.06 1.18
N PRO A 225 -19.76 20.27 0.55
CA PRO A 225 -19.37 18.98 1.07
C PRO A 225 -18.76 19.14 2.47
N SER A 226 -19.21 18.30 3.40
CA SER A 226 -18.59 18.20 4.71
C SER A 226 -17.57 17.06 4.74
N LYS A 227 -16.75 17.02 5.79
CA LYS A 227 -15.73 15.98 6.02
C LYS A 227 -16.25 14.56 5.79
N ARG A 228 -17.47 14.24 6.28
CA ARG A 228 -18.06 12.90 6.10
C ARG A 228 -18.32 12.53 4.62
N HIS A 229 -18.71 13.49 3.79
CA HIS A 229 -18.94 13.25 2.36
C HIS A 229 -17.61 13.02 1.63
N ALA A 230 -16.57 13.79 1.98
CA ALA A 230 -15.23 13.57 1.46
C ALA A 230 -14.66 12.23 1.89
N THR A 231 -14.78 11.86 3.16
CA THR A 231 -14.34 10.54 3.66
C THR A 231 -15.01 9.40 2.90
N LEU A 232 -16.32 9.48 2.66
CA LEU A 232 -17.04 8.46 1.89
C LEU A 232 -16.53 8.38 0.44
N ALA A 233 -16.42 9.53 -0.24
CA ALA A 233 -15.96 9.59 -1.62
C ALA A 233 -14.53 9.06 -1.80
N VAL A 234 -13.64 9.43 -0.88
CA VAL A 234 -12.26 8.94 -0.80
C VAL A 234 -12.30 7.42 -0.61
N ASN A 235 -12.89 6.90 0.47
CA ASN A 235 -12.91 5.46 0.74
C ASN A 235 -13.52 4.62 -0.41
N LEU A 236 -14.57 5.14 -1.06
CA LEU A 236 -15.17 4.54 -2.25
C LEU A 236 -14.19 4.48 -3.42
N ALA A 237 -13.50 5.59 -3.72
CA ALA A 237 -12.48 5.63 -4.77
C ALA A 237 -11.33 4.66 -4.48
N GLY A 238 -10.88 4.57 -3.21
CA GLY A 238 -9.86 3.61 -2.79
C GLY A 238 -10.31 2.16 -3.00
N THR A 239 -11.54 1.83 -2.62
CA THR A 239 -12.11 0.48 -2.79
C THR A 239 -12.23 0.10 -4.27
N ILE A 240 -12.77 1.00 -5.10
CA ILE A 240 -12.92 0.76 -6.55
C ILE A 240 -11.54 0.63 -7.21
N ARG A 241 -10.58 1.48 -6.85
CA ARG A 241 -9.20 1.39 -7.34
C ARG A 241 -8.62 0.02 -7.04
N SER A 242 -8.62 -0.42 -5.78
CA SER A 242 -8.05 -1.71 -5.39
C SER A 242 -8.70 -2.85 -6.14
N PHE A 243 -10.04 -2.87 -6.20
CA PHE A 243 -10.78 -3.90 -6.93
C PHE A 243 -10.42 -3.98 -8.42
N LEU A 244 -10.33 -2.84 -9.11
CA LEU A 244 -9.95 -2.80 -10.53
C LEU A 244 -8.50 -3.26 -10.75
N VAL A 245 -7.57 -2.82 -9.91
CA VAL A 245 -6.14 -3.18 -10.02
C VAL A 245 -5.94 -4.66 -9.74
N GLU A 246 -6.53 -5.19 -8.66
CA GLU A 246 -6.44 -6.63 -8.33
C GLU A 246 -7.04 -7.49 -9.45
N THR A 247 -8.20 -7.10 -10.01
CA THR A 247 -8.80 -7.81 -11.15
C THR A 247 -7.90 -7.78 -12.38
N TYR A 248 -7.32 -6.62 -12.69
CA TYR A 248 -6.41 -6.47 -13.81
C TYR A 248 -5.15 -7.34 -13.68
N LEU A 249 -4.56 -7.39 -12.49
CA LEU A 249 -3.38 -8.22 -12.23
C LEU A 249 -3.72 -9.70 -12.36
N ASN A 250 -4.82 -10.14 -11.74
CA ASN A 250 -5.27 -11.53 -11.85
C ASN A 250 -5.53 -11.97 -13.30
N ASN A 251 -6.04 -11.08 -14.16
CA ASN A 251 -6.25 -11.37 -15.57
C ASN A 251 -4.95 -11.42 -16.39
N LYS A 252 -3.86 -10.79 -15.92
CA LYS A 252 -2.53 -10.84 -16.57
C LYS A 252 -1.73 -12.10 -16.21
N ASP A 253 -2.01 -12.68 -15.05
CA ASP A 253 -1.34 -13.90 -14.57
C ASP A 253 -1.97 -15.21 -15.10
N GLN A 254 -3.08 -15.09 -15.84
CA GLN A 254 -3.77 -16.19 -16.55
C GLN A 254 -3.37 -16.25 -18.02
#